data_AF-A0A515KEH9-F1
#
_entry.id   AF-A0A515KEH9-F1
#
_cell.length_a   1.000
_cell.length_b   1.000
_cell.length_c   1.000
_cell.angle_alpha   90.00
_cell.angle_beta   90.00
_cell.angle_gamma   90.00
#
_symmetry.space_group_name_H-M   'P 1'
#
loop_
_entity.id
_entity.type
_entity.pdbx_description
1 polymer ?
#
loop_
_entity_poly.entity_id
_entity_poly.type
_entity_poly.pdbx_seq_one_letter_code
_entity_poly.pdbx_strand_id
1 'polypeptide(L)'
;MDWFERLTGFHEKGYAETRAKLRVEGQELISLVNGKRYNIGTFELVSLQELRDRVAAATIPQGHLRSSIVKGDIRDLHRIPAYAGALIQVAM
;
A
#
# COMPACT_ATOMS: atom_id res chain seq x y z
N MET A 1 -7.33 18.39 11.06
CA MET A 1 -6.21 17.72 10.39
C MET A 1 -6.64 16.32 10.02
N ASP A 2 -6.89 16.08 8.73
CA ASP A 2 -7.09 14.72 8.22
C ASP A 2 -5.76 13.94 8.18
N TRP A 3 -5.83 12.69 7.75
CA TRP A 3 -4.64 11.84 7.65
C TRP A 3 -3.63 12.36 6.62
N PHE A 4 -4.09 12.98 5.53
CA PHE A 4 -3.26 13.45 4.44
C PHE A 4 -2.43 14.64 4.90
N GLU A 5 -3.07 15.65 5.50
CA GLU A 5 -2.42 16.84 6.00
C GLU A 5 -1.40 16.51 7.11
N ARG A 6 -1.69 15.54 7.97
CA ARG A 6 -0.73 15.06 8.98
C ARG A 6 0.54 14.49 8.36
N LEU A 7 0.43 13.82 7.22
CA LEU A 7 1.56 13.28 6.48
C LEU A 7 2.26 14.41 5.70
N THR A 8 1.56 15.05 4.78
CA THR A 8 2.15 15.95 3.79
C THR A 8 2.39 17.37 4.31
N GLY A 9 1.75 17.76 5.41
CA GLY A 9 1.86 19.11 5.99
C GLY A 9 1.01 20.16 5.28
N PHE A 10 0.08 19.77 4.40
CA PHE A 10 -0.85 20.69 3.74
C PHE A 10 -2.20 20.02 3.46
N HIS A 11 -3.27 20.81 3.41
CA HIS A 11 -4.61 20.31 3.09
C HIS A 11 -4.70 19.84 1.64
N GLU A 12 -5.27 18.65 1.43
CA GLU A 12 -5.55 18.14 0.08
C GLU A 12 -6.58 19.02 -0.63
N LYS A 13 -6.31 19.35 -1.90
CA LYS A 13 -7.20 20.15 -2.77
C LYS A 13 -7.27 19.50 -4.15
N GLY A 14 -7.47 20.29 -5.21
CA GLY A 14 -7.49 19.80 -6.58
C GLY A 14 -6.18 19.11 -6.98
N TYR A 15 -6.29 18.14 -7.88
CA TYR A 15 -5.18 17.28 -8.32
C TYR A 15 -3.91 18.05 -8.70
N ALA A 16 -4.03 19.10 -9.52
CA ALA A 16 -2.88 19.88 -9.98
C ALA A 16 -2.15 20.59 -8.82
N GLU A 17 -2.89 21.19 -7.89
CA GLU A 17 -2.31 21.87 -6.72
C GLU A 17 -1.66 20.87 -5.76
N THR A 18 -2.31 19.74 -5.51
CA THR A 18 -1.77 18.66 -4.65
C THR A 18 -0.49 18.09 -5.26
N ARG A 19 -0.51 17.75 -6.57
CA ARG A 19 0.64 17.20 -7.28
C ARG A 19 1.83 18.16 -7.33
N ALA A 20 1.59 19.46 -7.50
CA ALA A 20 2.67 20.46 -7.53
C ALA A 20 3.48 20.53 -6.22
N LYS A 21 2.91 20.04 -5.10
CA LYS A 21 3.55 20.02 -3.77
C LYS A 21 4.19 18.68 -3.44
N LEU A 22 4.14 17.71 -4.35
CA LEU A 22 4.68 16.37 -4.18
C LEU A 22 5.70 16.07 -5.27
N ARG A 23 6.76 15.35 -4.92
CA ARG A 23 7.80 14.94 -5.87
C ARG A 23 8.20 13.49 -5.64
N VAL A 24 8.39 12.75 -6.72
CA VAL A 24 8.92 11.39 -6.67
C VAL A 24 10.42 11.43 -6.95
N GLU A 25 11.20 10.80 -6.08
CA GLU A 25 12.62 10.51 -6.28
C GLU A 25 12.84 9.01 -6.04
N GLY A 26 13.15 8.25 -7.09
CA GLY A 26 13.32 6.80 -6.96
C GLY A 26 12.06 6.12 -6.41
N GLN A 27 12.17 5.48 -5.25
CA GLN A 27 11.07 4.81 -4.54
C GLN A 27 10.51 5.67 -3.40
N GLU A 28 10.74 6.99 -3.41
CA GLU A 28 10.27 7.88 -2.37
C GLU A 28 9.35 8.97 -2.93
N LEU A 29 8.22 9.18 -2.26
CA LEU A 29 7.36 10.34 -2.40
C LEU A 29 7.75 11.37 -1.35
N ILE A 30 7.99 12.60 -1.78
CA ILE A 30 8.47 13.70 -0.95
C ILE A 30 7.40 14.78 -0.92
N SER A 31 7.04 15.24 0.27
CA SER A 31 6.31 16.49 0.41
C SER A 31 7.26 17.67 0.33
N LEU A 32 7.03 18.55 -0.64
CA LEU A 32 7.81 19.78 -0.81
C LEU A 32 7.47 20.84 0.25
N VAL A 33 6.37 20.65 1.00
CA VAL A 33 5.92 21.60 2.03
C VAL A 33 6.61 21.35 3.37
N ASN A 34 6.78 20.08 3.77
CA ASN A 34 7.34 19.73 5.08
C ASN A 34 8.61 18.88 5.00
N GLY A 35 9.09 18.54 3.80
CA GLY A 35 10.32 17.77 3.58
C GLY A 35 10.24 16.28 3.93
N LYS A 36 9.08 15.77 4.41
CA LYS A 36 8.95 14.35 4.76
C LYS A 36 9.00 13.47 3.52
N ARG A 37 9.58 12.28 3.69
CA ARG A 37 9.78 11.26 2.64
C ARG A 37 9.03 9.99 3.01
N TYR A 38 8.43 9.36 2.01
CA TYR A 38 7.61 8.17 2.15
C TYR A 38 8.00 7.13 1.11
N ASN A 39 8.26 5.90 1.52
CA ASN A 39 8.47 4.81 0.58
C ASN A 39 7.18 4.57 -0.21
N ILE A 40 7.33 4.47 -1.53
CA ILE A 40 6.27 4.14 -2.48
C ILE A 40 6.67 2.90 -3.29
N GLY A 41 5.65 2.14 -3.69
CA GLY A 41 5.83 0.99 -4.58
C GLY A 41 5.66 1.38 -6.05
N THR A 42 6.05 0.46 -6.93
CA THR A 42 5.76 0.55 -8.36
C THR A 42 4.33 0.09 -8.61
N PHE A 43 3.55 0.91 -9.31
CA PHE A 43 2.27 0.48 -9.85
C PHE A 43 2.50 -0.12 -11.24
N GLU A 44 2.08 -1.38 -11.42
CA GLU A 44 2.16 -2.07 -12.71
C GLU A 44 0.77 -2.57 -13.13
N LEU A 45 0.48 -2.47 -14.43
CA LEU A 45 -0.70 -3.07 -15.06
C LEU A 45 -0.24 -4.20 -15.98
N VAL A 46 -0.10 -5.39 -15.43
CA VAL A 46 0.29 -6.60 -16.17
C VAL A 46 -0.93 -7.43 -16.56
N SER A 47 -0.83 -8.15 -17.67
CA SER A 47 -1.84 -9.14 -18.03
C SER A 47 -1.87 -10.30 -17.03
N LEU A 48 -3.01 -11.00 -16.96
CA LEU A 48 -3.11 -12.22 -16.13
C LEU A 48 -2.09 -13.28 -16.55
N GLN A 49 -1.77 -13.36 -17.85
CA GLN A 49 -0.79 -14.31 -18.37
C GLN A 49 0.62 -13.99 -17.84
N GLU A 50 1.07 -12.74 -17.98
CA GLU A 50 2.38 -12.32 -17.48
C GLU A 50 2.51 -12.53 -15.97
N LEU A 51 1.44 -12.27 -15.20
CA LEU A 51 1.45 -12.52 -13.77
C LEU A 51 1.63 -14.01 -13.44
N ARG A 52 0.95 -14.90 -14.18
CA ARG A 52 1.09 -16.36 -14.01
C ARG A 52 2.49 -16.83 -14.34
N ASP A 53 3.09 -16.31 -15.41
CA ASP A 53 4.44 -16.68 -15.83
C ASP A 53 5.49 -16.24 -14.80
N ARG A 54 5.36 -15.03 -14.25
CA ARG A 54 6.21 -14.53 -13.16
C ARG A 54 6.13 -15.40 -11.90
N VAL A 55 4.92 -15.82 -11.52
CA VAL A 55 4.71 -16.70 -10.35
C VAL A 55 5.28 -18.09 -10.59
N ALA A 56 5.13 -18.65 -11.80
CA ALA A 56 5.69 -19.95 -12.15
C ALA A 56 7.23 -19.98 -12.08
N ALA A 57 7.88 -18.86 -12.40
CA ALA A 57 9.33 -18.72 -12.30
C ALA A 57 9.84 -18.37 -10.88
N ALA A 58 8.94 -18.00 -9.95
CA ALA A 58 9.33 -17.58 -8.61
C ALA A 58 9.57 -18.78 -7.68
N THR A 59 10.54 -18.66 -6.77
CA THR A 59 10.68 -19.59 -5.65
C THR A 59 9.61 -19.28 -4.61
N ILE A 60 8.54 -20.08 -4.59
CA ILE A 60 7.45 -19.92 -3.63
C ILE A 60 7.84 -20.64 -2.34
N PRO A 61 7.80 -19.97 -1.16
CA PRO A 61 8.02 -20.63 0.12
C PRO A 61 7.06 -21.81 0.29
N GLN A 62 7.59 -22.98 0.64
CA GLN A 62 6.74 -24.09 1.05
C GLN A 62 6.10 -23.75 2.40
N GLY A 63 4.77 -23.77 2.43
CA GLY A 63 3.98 -23.53 3.63
C GLY A 63 2.51 -23.85 3.39
N HIS A 64 1.76 -24.05 4.49
CA HIS A 64 0.33 -24.27 4.42
C HIS A 64 -0.40 -22.92 4.46
N LEU A 65 -1.12 -22.60 3.38
CA LEU A 65 -2.05 -21.48 3.38
C LEU A 65 -3.23 -21.82 4.30
N ARG A 66 -3.45 -21.00 5.32
CA ARG A 66 -4.64 -21.07 6.16
C ARG A 66 -5.60 -19.95 5.75
N SER A 67 -6.80 -20.31 5.36
CA SER A 67 -7.91 -19.37 5.16
C SER A 67 -8.93 -19.53 6.28
N SER A 68 -9.50 -18.41 6.72
CA SER A 68 -10.58 -18.39 7.71
C SER A 68 -11.45 -17.16 7.49
N ILE A 69 -12.75 -17.30 7.70
CA ILE A 69 -13.67 -16.17 7.74
C ILE A 69 -13.58 -15.54 9.13
N VAL A 70 -13.31 -14.24 9.17
CA VAL A 70 -13.26 -13.45 10.40
C VAL A 70 -14.19 -12.26 10.27
N LYS A 71 -14.82 -11.85 11.37
CA LYS A 71 -15.68 -10.67 11.44
C LYS A 71 -15.08 -9.68 12.43
N GLY A 72 -14.85 -8.44 12.01
CA GLY A 72 -14.28 -7.40 12.85
C GLY A 72 -13.94 -6.13 12.07
N ASP A 73 -13.49 -5.10 12.78
CA ASP A 73 -12.94 -3.88 12.17
C ASP A 73 -11.56 -4.17 11.58
N ILE A 74 -11.38 -3.82 10.29
CA ILE A 74 -10.14 -4.12 9.56
C ILE A 74 -8.90 -3.49 10.19
N ARG A 75 -9.02 -2.33 10.82
CA ARG A 75 -7.90 -1.64 11.48
C ARG A 75 -7.44 -2.40 12.71
N ASP A 76 -8.37 -3.02 13.42
CA ASP A 76 -8.05 -3.85 14.58
C ASP A 76 -7.44 -5.17 14.14
N LEU A 77 -7.94 -5.77 13.04
CA LEU A 77 -7.34 -6.98 12.47
C LEU A 77 -5.87 -6.76 12.06
N HIS A 78 -5.53 -5.63 11.43
CA HIS A 78 -4.13 -5.31 11.08
C HIS A 78 -3.20 -5.10 12.29
N ARG A 79 -3.74 -4.86 13.48
CA ARG A 79 -2.96 -4.67 14.71
C ARG A 79 -2.67 -5.99 15.44
N ILE A 80 -3.32 -7.09 15.07
CA ILE A 80 -3.12 -8.39 15.71
C ILE A 80 -1.76 -8.96 15.28
N PRO A 81 -0.81 -9.19 16.21
CA PRO A 81 0.52 -9.70 15.85
C PRO A 81 0.49 -11.04 15.11
N ALA A 82 -0.50 -11.89 15.41
CA ALA A 82 -0.70 -13.16 14.72
C ALA A 82 -1.08 -13.03 13.24
N TYR A 83 -1.51 -11.84 12.79
CA TYR A 83 -1.83 -11.54 11.39
C TYR A 83 -0.74 -10.70 10.70
N ALA A 84 0.44 -10.57 11.32
CA ALA A 84 1.58 -9.92 10.67
C ALA A 84 1.91 -10.63 9.34
N GLY A 85 1.86 -9.87 8.25
CA GLY A 85 2.09 -10.40 6.89
C GLY A 85 0.92 -11.19 6.29
N ALA A 86 -0.23 -11.29 6.98
CA ALA A 86 -1.42 -11.93 6.43
C ALA A 86 -2.08 -11.05 5.35
N LEU A 87 -2.58 -11.68 4.28
CA LEU A 87 -3.49 -11.04 3.34
C LEU A 87 -4.89 -11.01 3.96
N ILE A 88 -5.46 -9.81 4.12
CA ILE A 88 -6.85 -9.65 4.58
C ILE A 88 -7.68 -9.11 3.43
N GLN A 89 -8.64 -9.90 2.98
CA GLN A 89 -9.58 -9.51 1.94
C GLN A 89 -10.88 -9.05 2.61
N VAL A 90 -11.26 -7.80 2.36
CA VAL A 90 -12.51 -7.24 2.86
C VAL A 90 -13.56 -7.39 1.76
N ALA A 91 -14.62 -8.13 2.04
CA ALA A 91 -15.82 -8.13 1.23
C ALA A 91 -16.84 -7.21 1.89
N MET A 92 -17.47 -6.36 1.09
CA MET A 92 -18.54 -5.44 1.51
C MET A 92 -19.86 -5.82 0.83
#